data_AF-A0A453A3E1-F1
#
_entry.id   AF-A0A453A3E1-F1
#
_cell.length_a   1.000
_cell.length_b   1.000
_cell.length_c   1.000
_cell.angle_alpha   90.00
_cell.angle_beta   90.00
_cell.angle_gamma   90.00
#
_symmetry.space_group_name_H-M   'P 1'
#
loop_
_entity.id
_entity.type
_entity.pdbx_description
1 polymer ?
#
loop_
_entity_poly.entity_id
_entity_poly.type
_entity_poly.pdbx_seq_one_letter_code
_entity_poly.pdbx_strand_id
1 'polypeptide(L)'
;RRLRANGRYLSVDDSDSAGTMMHWVVERIPSREDTPRLAAPTGLRLPRSLSFMLPWRVIQVEQAGADESNASFPWASLVFRGRSAYHLRKKLASRLGVAMDVSNLVMCVRAGMHGRPTPLVIDLPRSRQTLDIIVFMAGTPAHADLRYPNVNAE
;
A
#
# COMPACT_ATOMS: atom_id res chain seq x y z
N ARG A 1 -8.98 -7.12 -22.94
CA ARG A 1 -7.53 -7.43 -23.11
C ARG A 1 -7.20 -8.59 -22.19
N ARG A 2 -6.73 -9.72 -22.71
CA ARG A 2 -6.49 -10.95 -21.92
C ARG A 2 -5.00 -11.15 -21.71
N LEU A 3 -4.60 -11.49 -20.49
CA LEU A 3 -3.19 -11.78 -20.17
C LEU A 3 -2.97 -13.30 -20.18
N ARG A 4 -1.86 -13.72 -20.80
CA ARG A 4 -1.41 -15.10 -20.90
C ARG A 4 -0.11 -15.26 -20.11
N ALA A 5 -0.03 -16.29 -19.26
CA ALA A 5 1.19 -16.65 -18.56
C ALA A 5 1.66 -18.01 -19.05
N ASN A 6 2.89 -18.08 -19.59
CA ASN A 6 3.48 -19.35 -20.00
C ASN A 6 4.77 -19.59 -19.21
N GLY A 7 4.63 -20.00 -17.94
CA GLY A 7 5.69 -20.48 -17.02
C GLY A 7 6.95 -19.62 -16.80
N ARG A 8 7.15 -18.57 -17.59
CA ARG A 8 8.38 -17.82 -17.79
C ARG A 8 8.10 -16.37 -18.20
N TYR A 9 7.05 -16.11 -18.97
CA TYR A 9 6.70 -14.77 -19.45
C TYR A 9 5.19 -14.49 -19.42
N LEU A 10 4.84 -13.21 -19.22
CA LEU A 10 3.49 -12.67 -19.36
C LEU A 10 3.37 -12.04 -20.76
N SER A 11 2.43 -12.50 -21.59
CA SER A 11 2.11 -11.90 -22.89
C SER A 11 0.65 -11.45 -22.95
N VAL A 12 0.35 -10.52 -23.85
CA VAL A 12 -1.01 -10.03 -24.11
C VAL A 12 -1.40 -10.53 -25.51
N ASP A 13 -2.46 -11.33 -25.60
CA ASP A 13 -2.97 -11.87 -26.88
C ASP A 13 -4.35 -11.30 -27.19
N ASP A 14 -4.68 -11.19 -28.48
CA ASP A 14 -5.92 -10.60 -29.01
C ASP A 14 -6.79 -11.58 -29.82
N SER A 15 -6.52 -12.89 -29.80
CA SER A 15 -7.19 -13.82 -30.71
C SER A 15 -7.56 -15.20 -30.14
N ASP A 16 -8.78 -15.62 -30.47
CA ASP A 16 -9.48 -16.89 -30.15
C ASP A 16 -8.75 -18.13 -30.69
N SER A 17 -7.76 -18.62 -29.96
CA SER A 17 -7.24 -19.98 -30.17
C SER A 17 -7.74 -20.91 -29.06
N ALA A 18 -8.60 -21.84 -29.47
CA ALA A 18 -9.32 -22.81 -28.63
C ALA A 18 -8.38 -23.85 -28.00
N GLY A 19 -7.63 -23.45 -26.98
CA GLY A 19 -6.99 -24.35 -26.03
C GLY A 19 -7.60 -24.14 -24.64
N THR A 20 -7.85 -25.24 -23.91
CA THR A 20 -8.30 -25.22 -22.51
C THR A 20 -7.18 -24.68 -21.61
N MET A 21 -6.96 -23.37 -21.63
CA MET A 21 -6.00 -22.67 -20.77
C MET A 21 -6.73 -21.64 -19.92
N MET A 22 -6.26 -21.41 -18.68
CA MET A 22 -6.78 -20.36 -17.81
C MET A 22 -6.58 -19.00 -18.47
N HIS A 23 -7.69 -18.33 -18.79
CA HIS A 23 -7.69 -16.95 -19.27
C HIS A 23 -7.88 -16.03 -18.06
N TRP A 24 -6.93 -15.12 -17.83
CA TRP A 24 -7.10 -14.07 -16.83
C TRP A 24 -7.59 -12.79 -17.52
N VAL A 25 -8.68 -12.24 -17.03
CA VAL A 25 -9.20 -10.93 -17.44
C VAL A 25 -8.70 -9.90 -16.45
N VAL A 26 -8.14 -8.79 -16.96
CA VAL A 26 -7.79 -7.63 -16.13
C VAL A 26 -8.99 -6.70 -16.11
N GLU A 27 -9.65 -6.63 -14.96
CA GLU A 27 -10.76 -5.72 -14.72
C GLU A 27 -10.27 -4.50 -13.95
N ARG A 28 -10.84 -3.33 -14.29
CA ARG A 28 -10.55 -2.11 -13.54
C ARG A 28 -11.34 -2.16 -12.25
N ILE A 29 -10.64 -2.14 -11.12
CA ILE A 29 -11.28 -1.97 -9.81
C ILE A 29 -11.92 -0.57 -9.79
N PRO A 30 -13.25 -0.45 -9.60
CA PRO A 30 -13.89 0.85 -9.54
C PRO A 30 -13.41 1.64 -8.33
N SER A 31 -13.38 2.96 -8.47
CA SER A 31 -13.02 3.85 -7.38
C SER A 31 -14.21 4.10 -6.45
N ARG A 32 -13.95 4.23 -5.16
CA ARG A 32 -14.87 4.79 -4.17
C ARG A 32 -14.35 6.13 -3.65
N GLU A 33 -15.26 6.97 -3.19
CA GLU A 33 -14.94 8.27 -2.59
C GLU A 33 -14.52 8.12 -1.11
N ASP A 34 -15.11 7.16 -0.40
CA ASP A 34 -14.84 6.98 1.02
C ASP A 34 -13.49 6.30 1.30
N THR A 35 -12.80 6.82 2.33
CA THR A 35 -11.60 6.17 2.87
C THR A 35 -12.00 4.89 3.62
N PRO A 36 -11.61 3.69 3.14
CA PRO A 36 -11.88 2.46 3.88
C PRO A 36 -11.14 2.42 5.20
N ARG A 37 -11.81 1.87 6.21
CA ARG A 37 -11.14 1.51 7.45
C ARG A 37 -10.22 0.32 7.20
N LEU A 38 -8.95 0.47 7.60
CA LEU A 38 -8.03 -0.66 7.66
C LEU A 38 -8.56 -1.70 8.64
N ALA A 39 -8.77 -2.92 8.15
CA ALA A 39 -9.15 -4.04 8.99
C ALA A 39 -8.08 -4.25 10.08
N ALA A 40 -8.52 -4.39 11.33
CA ALA A 40 -7.64 -4.84 12.39
C ALA A 40 -7.16 -6.25 12.04
N PRO A 41 -5.87 -6.58 12.26
CA PRO A 41 -5.36 -7.90 11.93
C PRO A 41 -6.11 -8.96 12.74
N THR A 42 -6.79 -9.86 12.03
CA THR A 42 -7.61 -10.95 12.59
C THR A 42 -6.79 -12.18 12.97
N GLY A 43 -5.50 -12.21 12.61
CA GLY A 43 -4.60 -13.32 12.89
C GLY A 43 -4.03 -13.32 14.33
N LEU A 44 -3.46 -14.46 14.73
CA LEU A 44 -2.76 -14.61 16.01
C LEU A 44 -1.73 -13.48 16.20
N ARG A 45 -1.95 -12.66 17.21
CA ARG A 45 -0.99 -11.63 17.63
C ARG A 45 0.18 -12.33 18.27
N LEU A 46 1.26 -12.49 17.52
CA LEU A 46 2.53 -12.95 18.07
C LEU A 46 2.97 -11.97 19.18
N PRO A 47 3.38 -12.49 20.36
CA PRO A 47 3.98 -11.67 21.40
C PRO A 47 5.14 -10.85 20.85
N ARG A 48 5.39 -9.68 21.44
CA ARG A 48 6.50 -8.79 21.02
C ARG A 48 7.83 -9.54 20.94
N SER A 49 8.09 -10.44 21.90
CA SER A 49 9.27 -11.31 21.96
C SER A 49 9.46 -12.20 20.73
N LEU A 50 8.38 -12.60 20.05
CA LEU A 50 8.39 -13.49 18.87
C LEU A 50 8.30 -12.75 17.54
N SER A 51 8.31 -11.40 17.56
CA SER A 51 8.19 -10.57 16.34
C SER A 51 9.37 -10.73 15.38
N PHE A 52 10.50 -11.31 15.82
CA PHE A 52 11.66 -11.58 14.98
C PHE A 52 11.44 -12.69 13.95
N MET A 53 10.44 -13.56 14.16
CA MET A 53 10.06 -14.59 13.19
C MET A 53 9.25 -14.00 12.02
N LEU A 54 8.73 -12.78 12.16
CA LEU A 54 7.98 -12.12 11.10
C LEU A 54 8.93 -11.64 9.99
N PRO A 55 8.49 -11.69 8.72
CA PRO A 55 9.26 -11.09 7.64
C PRO A 55 9.44 -9.60 7.91
N TRP A 56 10.64 -9.11 7.63
CA TRP A 56 10.97 -7.70 7.75
C TRP A 56 11.28 -7.10 6.38
N ARG A 57 11.07 -5.79 6.24
CA ARG A 57 11.42 -5.01 5.06
C ARG A 57 11.75 -3.57 5.44
N VAL A 58 12.45 -2.88 4.56
CA VAL A 58 12.62 -1.43 4.63
C VAL A 58 11.41 -0.77 3.98
N ILE A 59 10.92 0.29 4.59
CA ILE A 59 9.88 1.14 4.06
C ILE A 59 10.48 2.54 3.94
N GLN A 60 10.43 3.10 2.74
CA GLN A 60 10.74 4.50 2.51
C GLN A 60 9.46 5.30 2.70
N VAL A 61 9.53 6.37 3.47
CA VAL A 61 8.37 7.18 3.82
C VAL A 61 8.57 8.59 3.31
N GLU A 62 7.59 9.09 2.59
CA GLU A 62 7.52 10.47 2.09
C GLU A 62 6.23 11.11 2.57
N GLN A 63 6.27 12.35 3.05
CA GLN A 63 5.06 13.09 3.42
C GLN A 63 4.64 13.98 2.25
N ALA A 64 3.39 13.83 1.80
CA ALA A 64 2.83 14.69 0.76
C ALA A 64 2.31 16.01 1.35
N GLY A 65 2.57 17.12 0.66
CA GLY A 65 2.07 18.44 1.05
C GLY A 65 2.97 19.23 2.00
N ALA A 66 4.24 18.84 2.16
CA ALA A 66 5.24 19.75 2.71
C ALA A 66 5.61 20.76 1.62
N ASP A 67 4.90 21.89 1.60
CA ASP A 67 5.38 23.10 0.93
C ASP A 67 6.81 23.37 1.44
N GLU A 68 7.69 23.75 0.52
CA GLU A 68 9.13 23.75 0.76
C GLU A 68 9.55 24.58 1.99
N SER A 69 10.58 24.08 2.67
CA SER A 69 11.31 24.65 3.82
C SER A 69 10.84 24.24 5.23
N ASN A 70 11.76 23.59 5.96
CA ASN A 70 11.77 23.43 7.42
C ASN A 70 10.95 22.33 8.09
N ALA A 71 10.89 21.15 7.48
CA ALA A 71 10.97 19.93 8.29
C ALA A 71 11.98 19.00 7.65
N SER A 72 13.21 19.02 8.20
CA SER A 72 14.16 17.92 8.03
C SER A 72 13.54 16.66 8.66
N PHE A 73 12.59 16.05 7.95
CA PHE A 73 12.33 14.63 8.07
C PHE A 73 13.26 14.00 7.05
N PRO A 74 14.48 13.61 7.44
CA PRO A 74 15.33 12.88 6.53
C PRO A 74 14.54 11.62 6.17
N TRP A 75 14.06 11.53 4.92
CA TRP A 75 13.83 10.28 4.19
C TRP A 75 13.71 9.09 5.16
N ALA A 76 12.56 8.97 5.82
CA ALA A 76 12.45 8.18 7.05
C ALA A 76 12.36 6.69 6.72
N SER A 77 13.49 6.15 6.25
CA SER A 77 13.64 4.73 6.04
C SER A 77 13.44 4.03 7.40
N LEU A 78 12.47 3.13 7.44
CA LEU A 78 12.18 2.38 8.65
C LEU A 78 12.11 0.90 8.35
N VAL A 79 12.64 0.11 9.28
CA VAL A 79 12.47 -1.34 9.23
C VAL A 79 11.10 -1.69 9.80
N PHE A 80 10.25 -2.32 8.99
CA PHE A 80 8.95 -2.82 9.43
C PHE A 80 8.95 -4.34 9.46
N ARG A 81 8.38 -4.92 10.52
CA ARG A 81 8.20 -6.38 10.68
C ARG A 81 6.73 -6.72 10.61
N GLY A 82 6.41 -7.79 9.88
CA GLY A 82 5.05 -8.24 9.65
C GLY A 82 4.42 -7.62 8.41
N ARG A 83 3.13 -7.85 8.23
CA ARG A 83 2.37 -7.48 7.03
C ARG A 83 1.21 -6.54 7.27
N SER A 84 0.83 -6.34 8.54
CA SER A 84 -0.37 -5.59 8.86
C SER A 84 -0.24 -4.12 8.48
N ALA A 85 -1.07 -3.65 7.55
CA ALA A 85 -1.16 -2.23 7.22
C ALA A 85 -1.63 -1.41 8.44
N TYR A 86 -2.53 -1.98 9.25
CA TYR A 86 -2.95 -1.38 10.50
C TYR A 86 -1.79 -1.14 11.49
N HIS A 87 -0.92 -2.14 11.69
CA HIS A 87 0.27 -1.97 12.56
C HIS A 87 1.30 -1.02 11.96
N LEU A 88 1.45 -1.02 10.64
CA LEU A 88 2.30 -0.07 9.93
C LEU A 88 1.83 1.36 10.18
N ARG A 89 0.53 1.63 10.02
CA ARG A 89 -0.07 2.94 10.27
C ARG A 89 0.19 3.43 11.69
N LYS A 90 0.00 2.56 12.68
CA LYS A 90 0.29 2.88 14.09
C LYS A 90 1.78 3.20 14.31
N LYS A 91 2.68 2.43 13.67
CA LYS A 91 4.13 2.67 13.77
C LYS A 91 4.52 3.99 13.12
N LEU A 92 3.93 4.33 11.97
CA LEU A 92 4.18 5.59 11.27
C LEU A 92 3.67 6.77 12.09
N ALA A 93 2.43 6.74 12.58
CA ALA A 93 1.89 7.77 13.46
C ALA A 93 2.78 7.99 14.69
N SER A 94 3.22 6.92 15.35
CA SER A 94 4.14 7.01 16.49
C SER A 94 5.52 7.60 16.13
N ARG A 95 5.98 7.46 14.88
CA ARG A 95 7.26 8.01 14.41
C ARG A 95 7.14 9.45 13.94
N LEU A 96 5.99 9.82 13.37
CA LEU A 96 5.68 11.18 12.90
C LEU A 96 5.29 12.12 14.06
N GLY A 97 5.06 11.57 15.26
CA GLY A 97 4.89 12.33 16.50
C GLY A 97 3.43 12.63 16.85
N VAL A 98 3.24 13.40 17.93
CA VAL A 98 1.94 13.67 18.57
C VAL A 98 0.97 14.46 17.68
N ALA A 99 1.48 15.12 16.63
CA ALA A 99 0.67 15.93 15.70
C ALA A 99 -0.22 15.10 14.75
N MET A 100 0.02 13.79 14.61
CA MET A 100 -0.74 12.94 13.69
C MET A 100 -1.55 11.87 14.42
N ASP A 101 -2.87 12.04 14.43
CA ASP A 101 -3.77 10.95 14.87
C ASP A 101 -3.68 9.77 13.88
N VAL A 102 -3.68 8.55 14.41
CA VAL A 102 -3.62 7.30 13.64
C VAL A 102 -4.78 7.20 12.66
N SER A 103 -5.93 7.80 13.00
CA SER A 103 -7.14 7.81 12.18
C SER A 103 -7.01 8.74 10.97
N ASN A 104 -6.25 9.83 11.10
CA ASN A 104 -6.08 10.85 10.08
C ASN A 104 -4.90 10.57 9.15
N LEU A 105 -4.09 9.56 9.46
CA LEU A 105 -2.96 9.16 8.63
C LEU A 105 -3.41 8.24 7.49
N VAL A 106 -3.32 8.73 6.27
CA VAL A 106 -3.55 7.95 5.05
C VAL A 106 -2.22 7.52 4.47
N MET A 107 -2.10 6.24 4.12
CA MET A 107 -0.90 5.66 3.52
C MET A 107 -1.18 5.24 2.08
N CYS A 108 -0.31 5.61 1.16
CA CYS A 108 -0.35 5.17 -0.23
C CYS A 108 0.96 4.50 -0.61
N VAL A 109 0.90 3.45 -1.43
CA VAL A 109 2.10 2.89 -2.07
C VAL A 109 2.37 3.65 -3.37
N ARG A 110 3.64 3.97 -3.62
CA ARG A 110 4.12 4.50 -4.90
C ARG A 110 4.91 3.43 -5.64
N ALA A 111 4.56 3.16 -6.90
CA ALA A 111 5.33 2.26 -7.74
C ALA A 111 6.35 3.06 -8.56
N GLY A 112 7.51 3.36 -7.95
CA GLY A 112 8.56 4.19 -8.56
C GLY A 112 8.25 5.69 -8.57
N MET A 113 9.17 6.51 -9.08
CA MET A 113 9.11 7.98 -8.97
C MET A 113 7.86 8.62 -9.58
N HIS A 114 7.37 8.10 -10.70
CA HIS A 114 6.18 8.63 -11.40
C HIS A 114 4.92 7.79 -11.18
N GLY A 115 5.02 6.79 -10.31
CA GLY A 115 3.88 5.94 -9.98
C GLY A 115 2.79 6.77 -9.30
N ARG A 116 1.54 6.60 -9.75
CA ARG A 116 0.41 7.21 -9.07
C ARG A 116 0.30 6.66 -7.64
N PRO A 117 0.21 7.52 -6.61
CA PRO A 117 -0.06 7.09 -5.25
C PRO A 117 -1.33 6.25 -5.20
N THR A 118 -1.22 5.01 -4.72
CA THR A 118 -2.36 4.09 -4.59
C THR A 118 -2.61 3.83 -3.10
N PRO A 119 -3.81 4.15 -2.57
CA PRO A 119 -4.10 3.93 -1.15
C PRO A 119 -3.87 2.49 -0.72
N LEU A 120 -3.13 2.31 0.36
CA LEU A 120 -2.87 1.01 0.95
C LEU A 120 -4.06 0.64 1.83
N VAL A 121 -4.96 -0.19 1.29
CA VAL A 121 -6.20 -0.61 1.97
C VAL A 121 -6.15 -2.08 2.46
N ILE A 122 -5.13 -2.82 2.03
CA ILE A 122 -4.88 -4.21 2.37
C ILE A 122 -3.51 -4.39 3.04
N ASP A 123 -3.32 -5.55 3.65
CA ASP A 123 -2.04 -5.93 4.21
C ASP A 123 -0.94 -6.04 3.14
N LEU A 124 0.28 -5.72 3.57
CA LEU A 124 1.47 -5.71 2.73
C LEU A 124 1.80 -7.11 2.19
N PRO A 125 2.34 -7.20 0.96
CA PRO A 125 2.65 -8.48 0.33
C PRO A 125 3.68 -9.29 1.13
N ARG A 126 3.74 -10.61 0.85
CA ARG A 126 4.78 -11.51 1.37
C ARG A 126 6.09 -11.30 0.60
N SER A 127 6.63 -10.10 0.64
CA SER A 127 7.87 -9.70 -0.02
C SER A 127 8.78 -8.94 0.96
N ARG A 128 10.09 -9.12 0.80
CA ARG A 128 11.12 -8.34 1.51
C ARG A 128 11.60 -7.11 0.72
N GLN A 129 11.05 -6.89 -0.47
CA GLN A 129 11.36 -5.71 -1.28
C GLN A 129 11.00 -4.43 -0.51
N THR A 130 11.81 -3.40 -0.74
CA THR A 130 11.56 -2.06 -0.24
C THR A 130 10.23 -1.54 -0.80
N LEU A 131 9.44 -0.90 0.06
CA LEU A 131 8.19 -0.26 -0.34
C LEU A 131 8.27 1.24 -0.10
N ASP A 132 7.91 1.98 -1.13
CA ASP A 132 7.81 3.44 -1.07
C ASP A 132 6.38 3.79 -0.66
N ILE A 133 6.24 4.37 0.52
CA ILE A 133 4.97 4.75 1.11
C ILE A 133 4.92 6.26 1.24
N ILE A 134 3.90 6.85 0.64
CA ILE A 134 3.58 8.26 0.80
C ILE A 134 2.51 8.37 1.87
N VAL A 135 2.70 9.27 2.81
CA VAL A 135 1.73 9.59 3.84
C VAL A 135 1.04 10.91 3.52
N PHE A 136 -0.27 10.92 3.68
CA PHE A 136 -1.12 12.09 3.55
C PHE A 136 -1.87 12.30 4.86
N MET A 137 -2.13 13.57 5.17
CA MET A 137 -3.05 13.92 6.25
C MET A 137 -4.47 13.99 5.69
N ALA A 138 -5.42 13.36 6.37
CA ALA A 138 -6.83 13.45 6.05
C ALA A 138 -7.26 14.93 6.01
N GLY A 139 -8.03 15.31 5.00
CA GLY A 139 -8.51 16.69 4.82
C GLY A 139 -7.51 17.65 4.15
N THR A 140 -6.31 17.20 3.79
CA THR A 140 -5.41 17.99 2.92
C THR A 140 -5.88 17.98 1.47
N PRO A 141 -5.55 19.01 0.66
CA PRO A 141 -5.86 19.00 -0.77
C PRO A 141 -5.30 17.76 -1.48
N ALA A 142 -4.08 17.36 -1.10
CA ALA A 142 -3.43 16.16 -1.61
C ALA A 142 -4.17 14.85 -1.25
N HIS A 143 -4.90 14.83 -0.13
CA HIS A 143 -5.77 13.70 0.24
C HIS A 143 -7.07 13.68 -0.59
N ALA A 144 -7.63 14.84 -0.94
CA ALA A 144 -8.86 14.93 -1.75
C ALA A 144 -8.68 14.37 -3.18
N ASP A 145 -7.47 14.42 -3.72
CA ASP A 145 -7.16 13.87 -5.05
C ASP A 145 -7.01 12.34 -5.08
N LEU A 146 -6.96 11.69 -3.89
CA LEU A 146 -6.81 10.24 -3.80
C LEU A 146 -8.08 9.52 -4.23
N ARG A 147 -7.91 8.47 -5.03
CA ARG A 147 -8.99 7.55 -5.41
C ARG A 147 -8.78 6.21 -4.73
N TYR A 148 -9.75 5.81 -3.92
CA TYR A 148 -9.67 4.56 -3.18
C TYR A 148 -10.16 3.40 -4.05
N PRO A 149 -9.42 2.28 -4.14
CA PRO A 149 -9.91 1.10 -4.81
C PRO A 149 -11.07 0.51 -4.00
N ASN A 150 -12.20 0.22 -4.67
CA ASN A 150 -13.26 -0.59 -4.12
C ASN A 150 -12.93 -2.07 -4.28
N VAL A 151 -12.18 -2.61 -3.32
CA VAL A 151 -11.77 -4.03 -3.31
C VAL A 151 -12.93 -5.02 -3.13
N ASN A 152 -14.14 -4.54 -2.82
CA ASN A 152 -15.35 -5.35 -2.66
C ASN A 152 -16.36 -5.10 -3.80
N ALA A 153 -15.95 -4.45 -4.88
CA ALA A 153 -16.80 -4.35 -6.06
C ALA A 153 -16.83 -5.69 -6.80
N GLU A 154 -18.04 -6.18 -7.05
CA GLU A 154 -18.32 -7.32 -7.95
C GLU A 154 -18.82 -6.81 -9.31
#